data_AF-A0A2X3WRW3-F1
#
_entry.id   AF-A0A2X3WRW3-F1
#
_cell.length_a   1.000
_cell.length_b   1.000
_cell.length_c   1.000
_cell.angle_alpha   90.00
_cell.angle_beta   90.00
_cell.angle_gamma   90.00
#
_symmetry.space_group_name_H-M   'P 1'
#
loop_
_entity.id
_entity.type
_entity.pdbx_description
1 polymer ?
#
loop_
_entity_poly.entity_id
_entity_poly.type
_entity_poly.pdbx_seq_one_letter_code
_entity_poly.pdbx_strand_id
1 'polypeptide(L)'
;MEIIFDPEIISFADLVEIYWAQTDPTDAFGQFEDRGDNYRPVIYYFDERQKKIAEQSKANLQASGRFDRPIVTKIEPAETFYEAEAYHQGFYKTNPERYAQSSTIRHQFLEENWK
;
A
#
# COMPACT_ATOMS: atom_id res chain seq x y z
N MET A 1 -7.63 -2.01 4.63
CA MET A 1 -8.60 -1.83 3.53
C MET A 1 -8.75 -3.15 2.81
N GLU A 2 -9.96 -3.51 2.40
CA GLU A 2 -10.22 -4.64 1.50
C GLU A 2 -10.58 -4.07 0.12
N ILE A 3 -10.09 -4.71 -0.96
CA ILE A 3 -10.36 -4.31 -2.34
C ILE A 3 -11.04 -5.46 -3.06
N ILE A 4 -12.27 -5.24 -3.50
CA ILE A 4 -12.96 -6.11 -4.46
C ILE A 4 -12.70 -5.53 -5.85
N PHE A 5 -12.19 -6.35 -6.77
CA PHE A 5 -11.81 -5.91 -8.11
C PHE A 5 -12.21 -6.94 -9.16
N ASP A 6 -12.38 -6.48 -10.40
CA ASP A 6 -12.63 -7.32 -11.57
C ASP A 6 -11.30 -7.65 -12.27
N PRO A 7 -10.86 -8.92 -12.29
CA PRO A 7 -9.60 -9.32 -12.90
C PRO A 7 -9.56 -9.15 -14.43
N GLU A 8 -10.70 -8.96 -15.11
CA GLU A 8 -10.74 -8.62 -16.54
C GLU A 8 -10.41 -7.14 -16.80
N ILE A 9 -10.56 -6.28 -15.79
CA ILE A 9 -10.30 -4.84 -15.87
C ILE A 9 -8.93 -4.49 -15.28
N ILE A 10 -8.60 -5.05 -14.12
CA ILE A 10 -7.35 -4.80 -13.40
C ILE A 10 -6.84 -6.07 -12.74
N SER A 11 -5.58 -6.41 -12.94
CA SER A 11 -5.01 -7.61 -12.33
C SER A 11 -4.55 -7.35 -10.90
N PHE A 12 -4.40 -8.43 -10.12
CA PHE A 12 -3.77 -8.33 -8.80
C PHE A 12 -2.33 -7.80 -8.89
N ALA A 13 -1.60 -8.11 -9.96
CA ALA A 13 -0.25 -7.59 -10.17
C ALA A 13 -0.26 -6.05 -10.32
N ASP A 14 -1.22 -5.51 -11.06
CA ASP A 14 -1.39 -4.06 -11.22
C ASP A 14 -1.71 -3.39 -9.88
N LEU A 15 -2.56 -4.02 -9.05
CA LEU A 15 -2.86 -3.53 -7.70
C LEU A 15 -1.62 -3.49 -6.80
N VAL A 16 -0.75 -4.50 -6.89
CA VAL A 16 0.52 -4.54 -6.14
C VAL A 16 1.47 -3.43 -6.64
N GLU A 17 1.57 -3.20 -7.95
CA GLU A 17 2.37 -2.11 -8.49
C GLU A 17 1.85 -0.73 -8.03
N ILE A 18 0.54 -0.54 -8.03
CA ILE A 18 -0.09 0.69 -7.49
C ILE A 18 0.23 0.86 -6.00
N TYR A 19 0.19 -0.22 -5.22
CA TYR A 19 0.48 -0.18 -3.79
C TYR A 19 1.87 0.42 -3.49
N TRP A 20 2.90 0.05 -4.27
CA TRP A 20 4.26 0.55 -4.09
C TRP A 20 4.38 2.07 -4.28
N ALA A 21 3.54 2.63 -5.15
CA ALA A 21 3.48 4.07 -5.37
C ALA A 21 2.75 4.82 -4.23
N GLN A 22 1.83 4.16 -3.53
CA GLN A 22 0.97 4.80 -2.51
C GLN A 22 1.53 4.75 -1.08
N THR A 23 2.56 3.93 -0.84
CA THR A 23 3.15 3.67 0.48
C THR A 23 4.66 3.88 0.43
N ASP A 24 5.28 4.29 1.54
CA ASP A 24 6.74 4.13 1.70
C ASP A 24 7.01 2.67 2.09
N PRO A 25 7.55 1.84 1.19
CA PRO A 25 7.73 0.41 1.44
C PRO A 25 9.03 0.10 2.18
N THR A 26 9.77 1.13 2.60
CA THR A 26 11.05 1.04 3.31
C THR A 26 10.97 1.49 4.78
N ASP A 27 9.81 1.97 5.22
CA ASP A 27 9.53 2.33 6.61
C ASP A 27 8.76 1.20 7.33
N ALA A 28 9.41 0.55 8.29
CA ALA A 28 8.82 -0.58 9.03
C ALA A 28 7.88 -0.13 10.17
N PHE A 29 7.92 1.13 10.58
CA PHE A 29 7.29 1.62 11.82
C PHE A 29 6.15 2.60 11.59
N GLY A 30 5.74 2.81 10.34
CA GLY A 30 4.62 3.67 10.00
C GLY A 30 4.48 3.97 8.53
N GLN A 31 3.61 4.94 8.23
CA GLN A 31 3.44 5.54 6.93
C GLN A 31 3.43 7.06 7.08
N PHE A 32 4.48 7.71 6.58
CA PHE A 32 4.62 9.17 6.59
C PHE A 32 4.57 9.75 8.03
N GLU A 33 3.51 10.49 8.36
CA GLU A 33 3.30 11.08 9.70
C GLU A 33 2.70 10.07 10.70
N ASP A 34 2.05 9.02 10.21
CA ASP A 34 1.40 8.02 11.04
C ASP A 34 2.39 6.96 11.52
N ARG A 35 2.39 6.66 12.83
CA ARG A 35 3.39 5.79 13.50
C ARG A 35 2.76 4.71 14.35
N GLY A 36 3.42 3.56 14.40
CA GLY A 36 3.01 2.39 15.19
C GLY A 36 2.55 1.21 14.33
N ASP A 37 2.34 0.06 14.96
CA ASP A 37 2.08 -1.21 14.28
C ASP A 37 0.84 -1.19 13.38
N ASN A 38 -0.17 -0.36 13.70
CA ASN A 38 -1.38 -0.19 12.89
C ASN A 38 -1.12 0.44 11.52
N TYR A 39 0.07 1.04 11.33
CA TYR A 39 0.46 1.75 10.12
C TYR A 39 1.63 1.07 9.41
N ARG A 40 2.03 -0.14 9.82
CA ARG A 40 3.11 -0.86 9.15
C ARG A 40 2.69 -1.29 7.74
N PRO A 41 3.60 -1.26 6.75
CA PRO A 41 3.29 -1.71 5.40
C PRO A 41 3.14 -3.24 5.35
N VAL A 42 1.99 -3.70 4.85
CA VAL A 42 1.69 -5.12 4.66
C VAL A 42 0.76 -5.31 3.46
N ILE A 43 0.98 -6.39 2.72
CA ILE A 43 0.08 -6.92 1.68
C ILE A 43 -0.47 -8.25 2.18
N TYR A 44 -1.78 -8.37 2.28
CA TYR A 44 -2.46 -9.62 2.65
C TYR A 44 -2.89 -10.38 1.39
N TYR A 45 -2.56 -11.67 1.31
CA TYR A 45 -2.94 -12.54 0.19
C TYR A 45 -4.01 -13.55 0.57
N PHE A 46 -4.89 -13.88 -0.37
CA PHE A 46 -5.94 -14.89 -0.19
C PHE A 46 -5.56 -16.28 -0.71
N ASP A 47 -4.60 -16.36 -1.64
CA ASP A 47 -4.13 -17.62 -2.22
C ASP A 47 -2.64 -17.59 -2.58
N GLU A 48 -2.09 -18.76 -2.91
CA GLU A 48 -0.69 -18.93 -3.30
C GLU A 48 -0.31 -18.20 -4.59
N ARG A 49 -1.27 -17.93 -5.48
CA ARG A 49 -1.01 -17.17 -6.71
C ARG A 49 -0.76 -15.70 -6.35
N GLN A 50 -1.61 -15.10 -5.52
CA GLN A 50 -1.44 -13.73 -5.03
C GLN A 50 -0.13 -13.58 -4.25
N LYS A 51 0.18 -14.53 -3.36
CA LYS A 51 1.45 -14.55 -2.62
C LYS A 51 2.65 -14.46 -3.56
N LYS A 52 2.73 -15.35 -4.55
CA LYS A 52 3.84 -15.38 -5.52
C LYS A 52 3.94 -14.08 -6.32
N ILE A 53 2.82 -13.49 -6.73
CA ILE A 53 2.80 -12.21 -7.45
C ILE A 53 3.36 -11.10 -6.56
N ALA A 54 2.90 -11.00 -5.31
CA ALA A 54 3.38 -9.99 -4.37
C ALA A 54 4.87 -10.16 -4.04
N GLU A 55 5.33 -11.39 -3.80
CA GLU A 55 6.74 -11.69 -3.51
C GLU A 55 7.63 -11.37 -4.70
N GLN A 56 7.22 -11.73 -5.91
CA GLN A 56 7.97 -11.43 -7.12
C GLN A 56 8.03 -9.93 -7.40
N SER A 57 6.90 -9.22 -7.27
CA SER A 57 6.87 -7.76 -7.45
C SER A 57 7.73 -7.04 -6.40
N LYS A 58 7.69 -7.47 -5.12
CA LYS A 58 8.59 -6.97 -4.07
C LYS A 58 10.07 -7.19 -4.44
N ALA A 59 10.43 -8.38 -4.92
CA ALA A 59 11.79 -8.68 -5.34
C ALA A 59 12.23 -7.82 -6.54
N ASN A 60 11.34 -7.62 -7.51
CA ASN A 60 11.59 -6.75 -8.67
C ASN A 60 11.80 -5.30 -8.22
N LEU A 61 10.99 -4.80 -7.29
CA LEU A 61 11.13 -3.45 -6.74
C LEU A 61 12.49 -3.29 -6.04
N GLN A 62 12.87 -4.26 -5.21
CA GLN A 62 14.18 -4.25 -4.56
C GLN A 62 15.34 -4.25 -5.56
N ALA A 63 15.24 -5.08 -6.62
CA ALA A 63 16.26 -5.19 -7.66
C ALA A 63 16.32 -3.98 -8.59
N SER A 64 15.24 -3.18 -8.68
CA SER A 64 15.18 -2.00 -9.53
C SER A 64 16.14 -0.89 -9.10
N GLY A 65 16.60 -0.90 -7.85
CA GLY A 65 17.42 0.18 -7.29
C GLY A 65 16.67 1.49 -7.07
N ARG A 66 15.33 1.50 -7.20
CA ARG A 66 14.49 2.69 -6.93
C ARG A 66 14.61 3.17 -5.48
N PHE A 67 14.92 2.26 -4.56
CA PHE A 67 15.14 2.56 -3.16
C PHE A 67 16.52 2.06 -2.70
N ASP A 68 17.27 2.94 -2.02
CA ASP A 68 18.55 2.59 -1.39
C ASP A 68 18.38 1.75 -0.10
N ARG A 69 17.16 1.76 0.44
CA ARG A 69 16.79 1.01 1.66
C ARG A 69 16.08 -0.31 1.30
N PRO A 70 16.18 -1.33 2.16
CA PRO A 70 15.44 -2.58 1.96
C PRO A 70 13.93 -2.35 1.89
N ILE A 71 13.25 -3.11 1.02
CA ILE A 71 11.80 -3.18 0.97
C ILE A 71 11.30 -4.04 2.14
N VAL A 72 10.71 -3.41 3.15
CA VAL A 72 10.31 -4.04 4.42
C VAL A 72 8.85 -4.48 4.45
N THR A 73 8.03 -4.09 3.47
CA THR A 73 6.61 -4.50 3.37
C THR A 73 6.45 -5.99 3.55
N LYS A 74 5.59 -6.39 4.51
CA LYS A 74 5.31 -7.79 4.78
C LYS A 74 4.29 -8.36 3.80
N ILE A 75 4.39 -9.66 3.54
CA ILE A 75 3.44 -10.41 2.70
C ILE A 75 2.90 -11.54 3.57
N GLU A 76 1.66 -11.40 4.03
CA GLU A 76 1.06 -12.25 5.07
C GLU A 76 -0.27 -12.84 4.57
N PRO A 77 -0.69 -14.03 5.03
CA PRO A 77 -2.00 -14.56 4.67
C PRO A 77 -3.10 -13.64 5.20
N ALA A 78 -4.18 -13.48 4.44
CA ALA A 78 -5.33 -12.71 4.89
C ALA A 78 -5.98 -13.36 6.13
N GLU A 79 -6.23 -12.55 7.14
CA GLU A 79 -6.97 -12.92 8.35
C GLU A 79 -8.38 -12.33 8.31
N THR A 80 -9.14 -12.48 9.39
CA THR A 80 -10.47 -11.85 9.51
C THR A 80 -10.35 -10.34 9.33
N PHE A 81 -11.04 -9.82 8.32
CA PHE A 81 -11.16 -8.38 8.09
C PHE A 81 -12.30 -7.81 8.95
N TYR A 82 -11.97 -6.85 9.81
CA TYR A 82 -12.94 -6.09 10.57
C TYR A 82 -13.14 -4.74 9.90
N GLU A 83 -14.35 -4.48 9.42
CA GLU A 83 -14.68 -3.22 8.77
C GLU A 83 -14.61 -2.07 9.79
N ALA A 84 -13.94 -0.99 9.40
CA ALA A 84 -13.89 0.24 10.19
C ALA A 84 -15.24 0.97 10.19
N GLU A 85 -15.46 1.83 11.20
CA GLU A 85 -16.70 2.58 11.35
C GLU A 85 -17.05 3.42 10.12
N ALA A 86 -18.34 3.63 9.88
CA ALA A 86 -18.86 4.27 8.66
C ALA A 86 -18.27 5.66 8.36
N TYR A 87 -17.86 6.43 9.37
CA TYR A 87 -17.27 7.75 9.15
C TYR A 87 -15.82 7.69 8.61
N HIS A 88 -15.14 6.54 8.71
CA HIS A 88 -13.86 6.30 8.04
C HIS A 88 -14.03 5.96 6.56
N GLN A 89 -15.19 5.46 6.16
CA GLN A 89 -15.45 5.03 4.79
C GLN A 89 -15.58 6.24 3.86
N GLY A 90 -14.81 6.24 2.78
CA GLY A 90 -14.82 7.35 1.82
C GLY A 90 -14.37 8.69 2.41
N PHE A 91 -13.53 8.68 3.45
CA PHE A 91 -13.10 9.89 4.17
C PHE A 91 -12.56 11.00 3.25
N TYR A 92 -11.81 10.65 2.20
CA TYR A 92 -11.29 11.63 1.23
C TYR A 92 -12.39 12.40 0.47
N LYS A 93 -13.59 11.81 0.33
CA LYS A 93 -14.76 12.45 -0.30
C LYS A 93 -15.52 13.34 0.69
N THR A 94 -15.66 12.88 1.93
CA THR A 94 -16.46 13.56 2.95
C THR A 94 -15.71 14.69 3.65
N ASN A 95 -14.37 14.65 3.67
CA ASN A 95 -13.50 15.62 4.32
C ASN A 95 -12.34 16.06 3.39
N PRO A 96 -12.62 16.68 2.23
CA PRO A 96 -11.62 16.94 1.20
C PRO A 96 -10.50 17.87 1.64
N GLU A 97 -10.79 18.90 2.45
CA GLU A 97 -9.77 19.83 2.97
C GLU A 97 -8.77 19.12 3.90
N ARG A 98 -9.29 18.30 4.82
CA ARG A 98 -8.45 17.53 5.75
C ARG A 98 -7.64 16.47 5.02
N TYR A 99 -8.24 15.82 4.02
CA TYR A 99 -7.50 14.90 3.15
C TYR A 99 -6.38 15.60 2.39
N ALA A 100 -6.66 16.76 1.78
CA ALA A 100 -5.67 17.54 1.04
C ALA A 100 -4.44 17.86 1.92
N GLN A 101 -4.66 18.30 3.16
CA GLN A 101 -3.59 18.54 4.14
C GLN A 101 -2.76 17.27 4.40
N SER A 102 -3.39 16.14 4.69
CA SER A 102 -2.68 14.87 4.97
C SER A 102 -1.99 14.25 3.75
N SER A 103 -2.41 14.62 2.53
CA SER A 103 -1.94 13.98 1.29
C SER A 103 -0.63 14.57 0.77
N THR A 104 -0.20 15.74 1.26
CA THR A 104 0.97 16.47 0.73
C THR A 104 2.24 15.63 0.74
N ILE A 105 2.55 14.97 1.85
CA ILE A 105 3.76 14.15 1.98
C ILE A 105 3.72 12.94 1.03
N ARG A 106 2.54 12.36 0.80
CA ARG A 106 2.39 11.26 -0.18
C ARG A 106 2.63 11.73 -1.60
N HIS A 107 2.16 12.93 -1.96
CA HIS A 107 2.46 13.50 -3.28
C HIS A 107 3.96 13.76 -3.44
N GLN A 108 4.62 14.30 -2.41
CA GLN A 108 6.07 14.49 -2.44
C GLN A 108 6.82 13.16 -2.62
N PHE A 109 6.42 12.11 -1.89
CA PHE A 109 6.99 10.77 -2.04
C PHE A 109 6.86 10.24 -3.49
N LEU A 110 5.70 10.41 -4.12
CA LEU A 110 5.47 10.03 -5.51
C LEU A 110 6.42 10.76 -6.47
N GLU A 111 6.58 12.07 -6.28
CA GLU A 111 7.46 12.91 -7.12
C GLU A 111 8.94 12.49 -6.99
N GLU A 112 9.38 12.17 -5.78
CA GLU A 112 10.78 11.81 -5.49
C GLU A 112 11.13 10.39 -5.94
N ASN A 113 10.18 9.45 -5.83
CA ASN A 113 10.47 8.03 -5.98
C ASN A 113 9.87 7.41 -7.23
N TRP A 114 8.89 8.03 -7.90
CA TRP A 114 8.10 7.40 -8.96
C TRP A 114 7.98 8.19 -10.27
N LYS A 115 8.60 9.38 -10.37
CA LYS A 115 8.72 10.12 -11.63
C LYS A 115 9.94 9.72 -12.47
#